data_AF-A0A3E1E677-F1
#
_entry.id   AF-A0A3E1E677-F1
#
_cell.length_a   1.000
_cell.length_b   1.000
_cell.length_c   1.000
_cell.angle_alpha   90.00
_cell.angle_beta   90.00
_cell.angle_gamma   90.00
#
_symmetry.space_group_name_H-M   'P 1'
#
loop_
_entity.id
_entity.type
_entity.pdbx_description
1 polymer ?
#
loop_
_entity_poly.entity_id
_entity_poly.type
_entity_poly.pdbx_seq_one_letter_code
_entity_poly.pdbx_strand_id
1 'polypeptide(L)'
;MYSFLVWFLPSMAIWWVASSFMEWSLHRFVMHKPLGFFDYPFKAHAVVHHQIFKADHTYHLINEKDKRTIPMAWWNGPVLIVLASIPVMPIAFLLNNWWVYIGAATGTAVYYSVYEYIHWCMHLPKERRLEMSWLFRRLNGHHLLHHRYMHKNFNVVFPFPDLLLGTLVVRAKTRFAQAKGPSIPDVQPHEDAVNVPQMAH
;
A
#
# COMPACT_ATOMS: atom_id res chain seq x y z
N MET A 1 8.26 -33.04 2.40
CA MET A 1 8.14 -32.41 1.06
C MET A 1 6.68 -32.27 0.63
N TYR A 2 5.89 -33.35 0.60
CA TYR A 2 4.48 -33.31 0.17
C TYR A 2 3.61 -32.35 0.98
N SER A 3 3.67 -32.40 2.32
CA SER A 3 2.87 -31.49 3.18
C SER A 3 3.24 -30.01 3.01
N PHE A 4 4.50 -29.71 2.70
CA PHE A 4 4.93 -28.34 2.40
C PHE A 4 4.30 -27.86 1.08
N LEU A 5 4.41 -28.63 0.00
CA LEU A 5 3.85 -28.24 -1.29
C LEU A 5 2.32 -28.11 -1.27
N VAL A 6 1.63 -28.97 -0.53
CA VAL A 6 0.16 -29.02 -0.49
C VAL A 6 -0.44 -27.97 0.45
N TRP A 7 0.22 -27.64 1.55
CA TRP A 7 -0.37 -26.76 2.58
C TRP A 7 0.32 -25.41 2.69
N PHE A 8 1.65 -25.38 2.67
CA PHE A 8 2.38 -24.14 2.84
C PHE A 8 2.23 -23.22 1.61
N LEU A 9 2.48 -23.72 0.39
CA LEU A 9 2.44 -22.89 -0.81
C LEU A 9 1.04 -22.34 -1.11
N PRO A 10 -0.05 -23.13 -1.05
CA PRO A 10 -1.39 -22.59 -1.26
C PRO A 10 -1.81 -21.64 -0.13
N SER A 11 -1.47 -21.95 1.13
CA SER A 11 -1.74 -21.03 2.25
C SER A 11 -1.04 -19.70 2.03
N MET A 12 0.25 -19.70 1.67
CA MET A 12 1.01 -18.49 1.35
C MET A 12 0.36 -17.68 0.23
N ALA A 13 -0.07 -18.34 -0.87
CA ALA A 13 -0.71 -17.66 -1.99
C ALA A 13 -2.07 -17.06 -1.63
N ILE A 14 -2.90 -17.79 -0.87
CA ILE A 14 -4.20 -17.29 -0.37
C ILE A 14 -3.95 -16.09 0.55
N TRP A 15 -2.96 -16.18 1.42
CA TRP A 15 -2.67 -15.13 2.39
C TRP A 15 -2.01 -13.90 1.77
N TRP A 16 -1.39 -14.02 0.60
CA TRP A 16 -0.99 -12.85 -0.20
C TRP A 16 -2.20 -11.97 -0.55
N VAL A 17 -3.29 -12.59 -1.00
CA VAL A 17 -4.54 -11.88 -1.30
C VAL A 17 -5.18 -11.36 -0.02
N ALA A 18 -5.21 -12.16 1.06
CA ALA A 18 -5.73 -11.70 2.34
C ALA A 18 -4.94 -10.49 2.89
N SER A 19 -3.60 -10.50 2.76
CA SER A 19 -2.72 -9.41 3.18
C SER A 19 -3.01 -8.12 2.43
N SER A 20 -3.43 -8.20 1.16
CA SER A 20 -3.91 -7.04 0.41
C SER A 20 -5.17 -6.43 1.01
N PHE A 21 -6.16 -7.23 1.43
CA PHE A 21 -7.32 -6.72 2.17
C PHE A 21 -6.96 -6.16 3.54
N MET A 22 -5.98 -6.76 4.23
CA MET A 22 -5.49 -6.28 5.51
C MET A 22 -4.76 -4.94 5.38
N GLU A 23 -3.90 -4.79 4.38
CA GLU A 23 -3.25 -3.53 4.04
C GLU A 23 -4.30 -2.45 3.79
N TRP A 24 -5.28 -2.72 2.93
CA TRP A 24 -6.35 -1.78 2.63
C TRP A 24 -7.13 -1.36 3.88
N SER A 25 -7.45 -2.32 4.75
CA SER A 25 -8.22 -2.08 5.98
C SER A 25 -7.41 -1.27 6.99
N LEU A 26 -6.16 -1.64 7.22
CA LEU A 26 -5.22 -0.91 8.09
C LEU A 26 -5.05 0.52 7.57
N HIS A 27 -4.77 0.66 6.28
CA HIS A 27 -4.49 1.96 5.69
C HIS A 27 -5.73 2.86 5.75
N ARG A 28 -6.92 2.37 5.39
CA ARG A 28 -8.16 3.14 5.39
C ARG A 28 -8.70 3.47 6.78
N PHE A 29 -8.71 2.50 7.70
CA PHE A 29 -9.44 2.63 8.97
C PHE A 29 -8.55 2.89 10.18
N VAL A 30 -7.25 2.66 10.08
CA VAL A 30 -6.30 2.81 11.19
C VAL A 30 -5.29 3.93 10.89
N MET A 31 -4.81 4.04 9.65
CA MET A 31 -3.80 5.03 9.26
C MET A 31 -4.40 6.35 8.71
N HIS A 32 -5.63 6.31 8.18
CA HIS A 32 -6.36 7.51 7.72
C HIS A 32 -7.52 7.93 8.63
N LYS A 33 -7.73 7.22 9.75
CA LYS A 33 -8.72 7.59 10.76
C LYS A 33 -8.16 7.35 12.17
N PRO A 34 -8.33 8.30 13.10
CA PRO A 34 -7.94 8.07 14.49
C PRO A 34 -8.83 7.00 15.14
N LEU A 35 -8.23 6.09 15.90
CA LEU A 35 -8.92 5.01 16.62
C LEU A 35 -8.88 5.26 18.13
N GLY A 36 -9.80 6.09 18.60
CA GLY A 36 -9.86 6.45 20.03
C GLY A 36 -8.52 6.97 20.54
N PHE A 37 -7.99 6.35 21.59
CA PHE A 37 -6.68 6.69 22.17
C PHE A 37 -5.48 6.12 21.40
N PHE A 38 -5.70 5.19 20.47
CA PHE A 38 -4.65 4.61 19.64
C PHE A 38 -4.52 5.37 18.31
N ASP A 39 -3.98 6.59 18.39
CA ASP A 39 -3.85 7.49 17.25
C ASP A 39 -2.45 7.49 16.59
N TYR A 40 -1.53 6.65 17.07
CA TYR A 40 -0.17 6.55 16.54
C TYR A 40 -0.11 6.31 15.01
N PRO A 41 -0.81 5.30 14.44
CA PRO A 41 -0.72 5.05 13.01
C PRO A 41 -1.28 6.21 12.18
N PHE A 42 -2.36 6.83 12.66
CA PHE A 42 -2.96 8.01 12.05
C PHE A 42 -2.01 9.21 12.05
N LYS A 43 -1.39 9.52 13.20
CA LYS A 43 -0.41 10.60 13.31
C LYS A 43 0.82 10.35 12.43
N ALA A 44 1.40 9.15 12.49
CA ALA A 44 2.58 8.81 11.72
C ALA A 44 2.32 8.87 10.21
N HIS A 45 1.15 8.42 9.77
CA HIS A 45 0.84 8.32 8.36
C HIS A 45 0.10 9.55 7.80
N ALA A 46 -1.16 9.77 8.18
CA ALA A 46 -1.98 10.83 7.61
C ALA A 46 -1.50 12.24 7.99
N VAL A 47 -0.88 12.41 9.16
CA VAL A 47 -0.44 13.74 9.63
C VAL A 47 1.03 14.01 9.29
N VAL A 48 1.94 13.06 9.50
CA VAL A 48 3.38 13.26 9.26
C VAL A 48 3.78 12.89 7.83
N HIS A 49 3.57 11.63 7.43
CA HIS A 49 4.01 11.14 6.12
C HIS A 49 3.36 11.93 4.97
N HIS A 50 2.03 12.09 4.96
CA HIS A 50 1.31 12.85 3.92
C HIS A 50 1.54 14.36 3.93
N GLN A 51 2.05 14.92 5.03
CA GLN A 51 2.41 16.34 5.10
C GLN A 51 3.80 16.61 4.54
N ILE A 52 4.73 15.66 4.74
CA ILE A 52 6.09 15.70 4.21
C ILE A 52 6.09 15.35 2.71
N PHE A 53 5.45 14.23 2.37
CA PHE A 53 5.34 13.75 1.01
C PHE A 53 3.94 14.08 0.51
N LYS A 54 3.81 15.10 -0.34
CA LYS A 54 2.53 15.41 -1.00
C LYS A 54 2.53 14.86 -2.42
N ALA A 55 1.47 15.09 -3.18
CA ALA A 55 1.41 14.68 -4.58
C ALA A 55 2.24 15.57 -5.54
N ASP A 56 2.95 16.58 -5.03
CA ASP A 56 3.70 17.55 -5.82
C ASP A 56 5.21 17.28 -5.84
N HIS A 57 6.03 18.31 -6.09
CA HIS A 57 7.49 18.20 -6.07
C HIS A 57 8.05 17.65 -4.74
N THR A 58 7.27 17.65 -3.66
CA THR A 58 7.62 17.07 -2.35
C THR A 58 7.32 15.57 -2.23
N TYR A 59 6.74 14.93 -3.26
CA TYR A 59 6.43 13.49 -3.24
C TYR A 59 7.65 12.61 -3.00
N HIS A 60 8.81 13.02 -3.52
CA HIS A 60 10.08 12.37 -3.26
C HIS A 60 10.80 13.05 -2.09
N LEU A 61 11.66 12.30 -1.41
CA LEU A 61 12.49 12.80 -0.33
C LEU A 61 13.34 13.99 -0.76
N ILE A 62 13.13 15.13 -0.10
CA ILE A 62 13.94 16.35 -0.27
C ILE A 62 14.98 16.48 0.85
N ASN A 63 14.56 16.34 2.12
CA ASN A 63 15.47 16.44 3.26
C ASN A 63 15.82 15.06 3.80
N GLU A 64 17.11 14.73 3.92
CA GLU A 64 17.55 13.40 4.39
C GLU A 64 17.00 13.02 5.78
N LYS A 65 16.75 13.99 6.65
CA LYS A 65 16.16 13.76 7.99
C LYS A 65 14.75 13.13 7.93
N ASP A 66 14.00 13.39 6.87
CA ASP A 66 12.61 12.95 6.71
C ASP A 66 12.53 11.50 6.21
N LYS A 67 13.66 10.93 5.77
CA LYS A 67 13.78 9.55 5.28
C LYS A 67 13.28 8.51 6.26
N ARG A 68 13.43 8.77 7.57
CA ARG A 68 12.93 7.92 8.65
C ARG A 68 11.40 7.83 8.74
N THR A 69 10.68 8.71 8.04
CA THR A 69 9.21 8.77 8.01
C THR A 69 8.60 8.07 6.78
N ILE A 70 9.46 7.51 5.91
CA ILE A 70 9.03 6.67 4.80
C ILE A 70 8.61 5.29 5.31
N PRO A 71 9.46 4.51 6.01
CA PRO A 71 9.09 3.17 6.44
C PRO A 71 8.18 3.24 7.67
N MET A 72 7.46 2.16 7.91
CA MET A 72 6.83 1.94 9.20
C MET A 72 7.90 1.77 10.31
N ALA A 73 7.50 1.98 11.57
CA ALA A 73 8.39 1.66 12.68
C ALA A 73 8.75 0.16 12.66
N TRP A 74 9.99 -0.18 13.00
CA TRP A 74 10.52 -1.54 12.86
C TRP A 74 9.66 -2.62 13.55
N TRP A 75 8.98 -2.26 14.65
CA TRP A 75 8.13 -3.16 15.42
C TRP A 75 6.76 -3.41 14.76
N ASN A 76 6.32 -2.55 13.83
CA ASN A 76 5.05 -2.73 13.11
C ASN A 76 5.07 -4.05 12.33
N GLY A 77 6.17 -4.40 11.67
CA GLY A 77 6.29 -5.63 10.89
C GLY A 77 5.95 -6.88 11.71
N PRO A 78 6.70 -7.19 12.79
CA PRO A 78 6.40 -8.32 13.67
C PRO A 78 4.97 -8.31 14.21
N VAL A 79 4.46 -7.15 14.65
CA VAL A 79 3.10 -7.03 15.19
C VAL A 79 2.06 -7.33 14.12
N LEU A 80 2.17 -6.73 12.94
CA LEU A 80 1.23 -6.92 11.84
C LEU A 80 1.26 -8.36 11.32
N ILE A 81 2.44 -8.98 11.21
CA ILE A 81 2.56 -10.39 10.80
C ILE A 81 1.84 -11.31 11.79
N VAL A 82 2.03 -11.10 13.10
CA VAL A 82 1.33 -11.88 14.12
C VAL A 82 -0.18 -11.64 14.04
N LEU A 83 -0.63 -10.39 14.08
CA LEU A 83 -2.05 -10.03 14.07
C LEU A 83 -2.76 -10.56 12.81
N ALA A 84 -2.15 -10.40 11.64
CA ALA A 84 -2.66 -10.91 10.37
C ALA A 84 -2.73 -12.44 10.32
N SER A 85 -1.91 -13.13 11.10
CA SER A 85 -1.89 -14.61 11.14
C SER A 85 -2.84 -15.18 12.20
N ILE A 86 -3.35 -14.38 13.15
CA ILE A 86 -4.27 -14.88 14.18
C ILE A 86 -5.50 -15.60 13.60
N PRO A 87 -6.20 -15.05 12.58
CA PRO A 87 -7.40 -15.69 12.04
C PRO A 87 -7.18 -17.09 11.44
N VAL A 88 -5.94 -17.43 11.06
CA VAL A 88 -5.63 -18.74 10.49
C VAL A 88 -5.33 -19.81 11.54
N MET A 89 -5.05 -19.43 12.79
CA MET A 89 -4.72 -20.38 13.86
C MET A 89 -5.79 -21.44 14.09
N PRO A 90 -7.10 -21.11 14.20
CA PRO A 90 -8.15 -22.11 14.36
C PRO A 90 -8.21 -23.08 13.16
N ILE A 91 -7.98 -22.59 11.94
CA ILE A 91 -7.96 -23.42 10.73
C ILE A 91 -6.80 -24.41 10.78
N ALA A 92 -5.59 -23.93 11.10
CA ALA A 92 -4.41 -24.78 11.24
C ALA A 92 -4.59 -25.85 12.33
N PHE A 93 -5.23 -25.48 13.45
CA PHE A 93 -5.55 -26.40 14.54
C PHE A 93 -6.57 -27.46 14.12
N LEU A 94 -7.70 -27.06 13.50
CA LEU A 94 -8.75 -27.98 13.05
C LEU A 94 -8.25 -28.97 11.98
N LEU A 95 -7.36 -28.53 11.10
CA LEU A 95 -6.73 -29.38 10.09
C LEU A 95 -5.57 -30.23 10.65
N ASN A 96 -5.20 -30.05 11.92
CA ASN A 96 -4.00 -30.59 12.54
C ASN A 96 -2.75 -30.39 11.67
N ASN A 97 -2.63 -29.22 11.06
CA ASN A 97 -1.56 -28.94 10.10
C ASN A 97 -1.07 -27.49 10.16
N TRP A 98 0.00 -27.30 10.92
CA TRP A 98 0.61 -25.99 11.14
C TRP A 98 1.33 -25.42 9.92
N TRP A 99 1.54 -26.18 8.84
CA TRP A 99 2.02 -25.61 7.58
C TRP A 99 1.06 -24.56 7.00
N VAL A 100 -0.24 -24.66 7.30
CA VAL A 100 -1.22 -23.64 6.94
C VAL A 100 -0.89 -22.32 7.64
N TYR A 101 -0.65 -22.35 8.95
CA TYR A 101 -0.26 -21.15 9.71
C TYR A 101 1.08 -20.58 9.26
N ILE A 102 2.08 -21.45 9.10
CA ILE A 102 3.42 -21.02 8.65
C ILE A 102 3.34 -20.39 7.26
N GLY A 103 2.59 -20.99 6.33
CA GLY A 103 2.37 -20.44 4.99
C GLY A 103 1.73 -19.05 5.02
N ALA A 104 0.69 -18.85 5.85
CA ALA A 104 0.02 -17.57 6.01
C ALA A 104 0.93 -16.49 6.63
N ALA A 105 1.66 -16.84 7.70
CA ALA A 105 2.60 -15.93 8.33
C ALA A 105 3.74 -15.54 7.38
N THR A 106 4.29 -16.51 6.62
CA THR A 106 5.29 -16.23 5.59
C THR A 106 4.71 -15.38 4.46
N GLY A 107 3.49 -15.67 3.98
CA GLY A 107 2.81 -14.87 2.96
C GLY A 107 2.66 -13.41 3.39
N THR A 108 2.22 -13.18 4.63
CA THR A 108 2.14 -11.83 5.23
C THR A 108 3.51 -11.17 5.31
N ALA A 109 4.52 -11.90 5.81
CA ALA A 109 5.87 -11.35 5.98
C ALA A 109 6.48 -10.92 4.64
N VAL A 110 6.33 -11.74 3.60
CA VAL A 110 6.79 -11.38 2.25
C VAL A 110 5.98 -10.20 1.72
N TYR A 111 4.66 -10.18 1.90
CA TYR A 111 3.81 -9.06 1.47
C TYR A 111 4.23 -7.74 2.12
N TYR A 112 4.40 -7.73 3.45
CA TYR A 112 4.85 -6.57 4.22
C TYR A 112 6.25 -6.11 3.79
N SER A 113 7.16 -7.05 3.54
CA SER A 113 8.52 -6.71 3.08
C SER A 113 8.48 -6.08 1.69
N VAL A 114 7.64 -6.58 0.79
CA VAL A 114 7.42 -5.99 -0.53
C VAL A 114 6.79 -4.61 -0.39
N TYR A 115 5.77 -4.45 0.45
CA TYR A 115 5.13 -3.16 0.75
C TYR A 115 6.16 -2.11 1.18
N GLU A 116 6.93 -2.40 2.23
CA GLU A 116 7.93 -1.45 2.76
C GLU A 116 8.98 -1.11 1.70
N TYR A 117 9.45 -2.11 0.96
CA TYR A 117 10.50 -1.89 -0.04
C TYR A 117 10.02 -1.08 -1.24
N ILE A 118 8.84 -1.37 -1.79
CA ILE A 118 8.33 -0.63 -2.94
C ILE A 118 7.91 0.79 -2.54
N HIS A 119 7.25 0.96 -1.39
CA HIS A 119 6.87 2.26 -0.84
C HIS A 119 8.11 3.13 -0.61
N TRP A 120 9.16 2.52 -0.07
CA TRP A 120 10.46 3.17 0.07
C TRP A 120 11.04 3.62 -1.28
N CYS A 121 11.00 2.75 -2.30
CA CYS A 121 11.49 3.12 -3.63
C CYS A 121 10.63 4.20 -4.30
N MET A 122 9.33 4.28 -3.99
CA MET A 122 8.44 5.32 -4.51
C MET A 122 8.81 6.70 -3.96
N HIS A 123 9.12 6.82 -2.67
CA HIS A 123 9.51 8.09 -2.04
C HIS A 123 11.01 8.40 -2.13
N LEU A 124 11.86 7.40 -2.34
CA LEU A 124 13.31 7.55 -2.53
C LEU A 124 13.78 6.83 -3.81
N PRO A 125 13.43 7.36 -5.00
CA PRO A 125 13.87 6.77 -6.26
C PRO A 125 15.40 6.84 -6.40
N LYS A 126 16.00 5.78 -6.93
CA LYS A 126 17.45 5.69 -7.20
C LYS A 126 17.76 5.02 -8.54
N GLU A 127 16.84 5.11 -9.49
CA GLU A 127 16.96 4.51 -10.83
C GLU A 127 17.20 3.00 -10.79
N ARG A 128 16.63 2.33 -9.78
CA ARG A 128 16.75 0.88 -9.63
C ARG A 128 16.02 0.18 -10.77
N ARG A 129 16.47 -1.01 -11.18
CA ARG A 129 15.82 -1.80 -12.24
C ARG A 129 14.32 -2.01 -11.99
N LEU A 130 13.93 -2.23 -10.74
CA LEU A 130 12.54 -2.35 -10.31
C LEU A 130 11.71 -1.09 -10.69
N GLU A 131 12.26 0.10 -10.47
CA GLU A 131 11.59 1.39 -10.67
C GLU A 131 11.28 1.66 -12.15
N MET A 132 12.00 0.98 -13.05
CA MET A 132 11.81 1.08 -14.50
C MET A 132 10.75 0.12 -15.02
N SER A 133 10.31 -0.85 -14.21
CA SER A 133 9.26 -1.78 -14.62
C SER A 133 7.91 -1.08 -14.79
N TRP A 134 7.14 -1.54 -15.77
CA TRP A 134 5.78 -1.01 -16.00
C TRP A 134 4.90 -1.15 -14.76
N LEU A 135 4.98 -2.29 -14.07
CA LEU A 135 4.20 -2.55 -12.87
C LEU A 135 4.53 -1.57 -11.73
N PHE A 136 5.82 -1.36 -11.45
CA PHE A 136 6.22 -0.40 -10.43
C PHE A 136 5.72 1.00 -10.75
N ARG A 137 5.87 1.45 -12.01
CA ARG A 137 5.36 2.77 -12.44
C ARG A 137 3.86 2.89 -12.22
N ARG A 138 3.08 1.85 -12.53
CA ARG A 138 1.63 1.86 -12.26
C ARG A 138 1.29 1.93 -10.79
N LEU A 139 1.97 1.15 -9.93
CA LEU A 139 1.78 1.22 -8.48
C LEU A 139 2.23 2.57 -7.90
N ASN A 140 3.31 3.14 -8.42
CA ASN A 140 3.79 4.46 -8.01
C ASN A 140 2.81 5.57 -8.40
N GLY A 141 2.22 5.50 -9.59
CA GLY A 141 1.13 6.41 -9.99
C GLY A 141 -0.14 6.24 -9.15
N HIS A 142 -0.48 4.99 -8.80
CA HIS A 142 -1.60 4.67 -7.91
C HIS A 142 -1.40 5.29 -6.51
N HIS A 143 -0.20 5.13 -5.95
CA HIS A 143 0.19 5.71 -4.66
C HIS A 143 0.31 7.26 -4.72
N LEU A 144 0.80 7.81 -5.82
CA LEU A 144 0.80 9.27 -6.03
C LEU A 144 -0.62 9.85 -6.02
N LEU A 145 -1.57 9.15 -6.63
CA LEU A 145 -3.00 9.54 -6.56
C LEU A 145 -3.58 9.38 -5.16
N HIS A 146 -3.09 8.42 -4.35
CA HIS A 146 -3.43 8.33 -2.93
C HIS A 146 -2.97 9.58 -2.17
N HIS A 147 -1.74 10.03 -2.38
CA HIS A 147 -1.22 11.29 -1.82
C HIS A 147 -2.01 12.53 -2.27
N ARG A 148 -2.66 12.48 -3.45
CA ARG A 148 -3.56 13.54 -3.91
C ARG A 148 -4.97 13.43 -3.31
N TYR A 149 -5.49 12.21 -3.19
CA TYR A 149 -6.83 11.89 -2.72
C TYR A 149 -6.74 10.84 -1.61
N MET A 150 -6.40 11.28 -0.39
CA MET A 150 -6.08 10.41 0.77
C MET A 150 -7.18 9.42 1.20
N HIS A 151 -8.36 9.50 0.58
CA HIS A 151 -9.50 8.58 0.80
C HIS A 151 -9.68 7.56 -0.34
N LYS A 152 -8.70 7.44 -1.26
CA LYS A 152 -8.67 6.55 -2.43
C LYS A 152 -7.33 5.84 -2.51
N ASN A 153 -7.24 4.74 -3.26
CA ASN A 153 -5.99 4.04 -3.55
C ASN A 153 -5.19 3.62 -2.31
N PHE A 154 -5.81 2.87 -1.40
CA PHE A 154 -5.18 2.48 -0.13
C PHE A 154 -4.13 1.36 -0.27
N ASN A 155 -4.15 0.54 -1.30
CA ASN A 155 -3.11 -0.47 -1.48
C ASN A 155 -1.91 0.08 -2.25
N VAL A 156 -0.72 -0.27 -1.82
CA VAL A 156 0.56 0.05 -2.47
C VAL A 156 1.05 -1.14 -3.29
N VAL A 157 0.87 -2.39 -2.81
CA VAL A 157 1.41 -3.59 -3.47
C VAL A 157 0.44 -4.18 -4.48
N PHE A 158 -0.78 -4.49 -4.04
CA PHE A 158 -1.77 -5.19 -4.86
C PHE A 158 -3.14 -4.51 -4.69
N PRO A 159 -3.58 -3.65 -5.64
CA PRO A 159 -4.77 -2.82 -5.49
C PRO A 159 -6.08 -3.54 -5.78
N PHE A 160 -6.18 -4.80 -5.37
CA PHE A 160 -7.37 -5.61 -5.56
C PHE A 160 -8.56 -5.16 -4.69
N PRO A 161 -8.40 -4.88 -3.39
CA PRO A 161 -9.45 -4.28 -2.56
C PRO A 161 -9.85 -2.88 -3.04
N ASP A 162 -8.91 -2.08 -3.53
CA ASP A 162 -9.24 -0.77 -4.11
C ASP A 162 -10.21 -0.89 -5.29
N LEU A 163 -9.95 -1.86 -6.18
CA LEU A 163 -10.83 -2.18 -7.30
C LEU A 163 -12.20 -2.67 -6.82
N LEU A 164 -12.21 -3.68 -5.94
CA LEU A 164 -13.44 -4.34 -5.50
C LEU A 164 -14.33 -3.45 -4.64
N LEU A 165 -13.74 -2.58 -3.82
CA LEU A 165 -14.44 -1.77 -2.81
C LEU A 165 -14.64 -0.31 -3.25
N GLY A 166 -14.37 0.01 -4.52
CA GLY A 166 -14.67 1.31 -5.13
C GLY A 166 -13.78 2.46 -4.65
N THR A 167 -12.56 2.16 -4.20
CA THR A 167 -11.57 3.16 -3.80
C THR A 167 -10.47 3.37 -4.84
N LEU A 168 -10.47 2.59 -5.94
CA LEU A 168 -9.55 2.76 -7.06
C LEU A 168 -9.82 4.03 -7.87
N VAL A 169 -8.77 4.79 -8.11
CA VAL A 169 -8.70 5.94 -9.02
C VAL A 169 -7.44 5.80 -9.86
N VAL A 170 -7.58 5.77 -11.18
CA VAL A 170 -6.46 5.59 -12.12
C VAL A 170 -5.96 6.89 -12.75
N ARG A 171 -6.76 7.96 -12.64
CA ARG A 171 -6.51 9.29 -13.18
C ARG A 171 -7.05 10.35 -12.23
N ALA A 172 -6.36 11.47 -12.11
CA ALA A 172 -6.86 12.59 -11.33
C ALA A 172 -8.12 13.20 -11.98
N LYS A 173 -8.99 13.75 -11.13
CA LYS A 173 -10.22 14.44 -11.57
C LYS A 173 -9.94 15.86 -12.07
N THR A 174 -8.89 16.48 -11.53
CA THR A 174 -8.49 17.85 -11.85
C THR A 174 -7.00 17.87 -12.08
N ARG A 175 -6.52 18.83 -12.89
CA ARG A 175 -5.08 19.06 -12.98
C ARG A 175 -4.51 19.47 -11.62
N PHE A 176 -3.29 19.06 -11.34
CA PHE A 176 -2.55 19.43 -10.14
C PHE A 176 -1.06 19.48 -10.45
N ALA A 177 -0.28 20.14 -9.59
CA ALA A 177 1.18 20.18 -9.71
C ALA A 177 1.78 18.80 -9.38
N GLN A 178 1.61 17.82 -10.27
CA GLN A 178 2.05 16.44 -10.04
C GLN A 178 3.58 16.34 -9.99
N ALA A 179 4.09 15.50 -9.08
CA ALA A 179 5.47 15.03 -9.10
C ALA A 179 5.91 14.53 -10.49
N LYS A 180 7.17 14.77 -10.85
CA LYS A 180 7.77 14.28 -12.10
C LYS A 180 9.02 13.45 -11.78
N GLY A 181 9.27 12.43 -12.59
CA GLY A 181 10.45 11.58 -12.45
C GLY A 181 10.36 10.35 -13.38
N PRO A 182 11.47 9.64 -13.58
CA PRO A 182 11.53 8.51 -14.52
C PRO A 182 10.62 7.34 -14.12
N SER A 183 10.29 7.21 -12.83
CA SER A 183 9.43 6.16 -12.28
C SER A 183 7.99 6.61 -12.00
N ILE A 184 7.64 7.86 -12.35
CA ILE A 184 6.32 8.46 -12.12
C ILE A 184 5.57 8.51 -13.46
N PRO A 185 4.45 7.78 -13.63
CA PRO A 185 3.61 7.94 -14.81
C PRO A 185 2.84 9.27 -14.73
N ASP A 186 2.44 9.78 -15.89
CA ASP A 186 1.45 10.85 -15.93
C ASP A 186 0.09 10.32 -15.47
N VAL A 187 -0.45 10.88 -14.38
CA VAL A 187 -1.77 10.54 -13.83
C VAL A 187 -2.76 11.70 -13.95
N GLN A 188 -2.42 12.76 -14.69
CA GLN A 188 -3.31 13.89 -14.97
C GLN A 188 -4.60 13.43 -15.68
N PRO A 189 -5.70 14.22 -15.60
CA PRO A 189 -6.90 13.95 -16.38
C PRO A 189 -6.59 13.86 -17.88
N HIS A 190 -7.38 13.08 -18.61
CA HIS A 190 -7.36 13.14 -20.08
C HIS A 190 -7.77 14.54 -20.55
N GLU A 191 -7.20 15.02 -21.66
CA GLU A 191 -7.45 16.37 -22.17
C GLU A 191 -8.94 16.64 -22.44
N ASP A 192 -9.68 15.61 -22.87
CA ASP A 192 -11.12 15.69 -23.12
C ASP A 192 -11.98 15.85 -21.85
N ALA A 193 -11.46 15.45 -20.68
CA ALA A 193 -12.19 15.49 -19.42
C ALA A 193 -12.22 16.89 -18.77
N VAL A 194 -11.38 17.82 -19.24
CA VAL A 194 -11.28 19.20 -18.70
C VAL A 194 -12.29 20.15 -19.35
N ASN A 195 -12.86 19.77 -20.50
CA ASN A 195 -13.74 20.63 -21.32
C ASN A 195 -15.25 20.37 -21.15
N VAL A 196 -15.67 19.54 -20.19
CA VAL A 196 -17.11 19.39 -19.91
C VAL A 196 -17.54 20.55 -19.00
N PRO A 197 -18.41 21.48 -19.46
CA PRO A 197 -18.93 22.53 -18.60
C PRO A 197 -19.65 21.88 -17.42
N GLN A 198 -19.35 22.30 -16.20
CA GLN A 198 -20.19 21.96 -15.06
C GLN A 198 -21.59 22.54 -15.35
N MET A 199 -22.52 21.70 -15.78
CA MET A 199 -23.92 22.09 -15.81
C MET A 199 -24.35 22.31 -14.37
N ALA A 200 -24.64 23.58 -14.07
CA ALA A 200 -25.20 24.01 -12.81
C ALA A 200 -26.50 23.24 -12.55
N HIS A 201 -26.56 22.55 -11.41
CA HIS A 201 -27.77 22.04 -10.80
C HIS A 201 -27.96 22.74 -9.46
#